data_AF-A0A3C0YVG5-F1
#
_entry.id   AF-A0A3C0YVG5-F1
#
_cell.length_a   1.000
_cell.length_b   1.000
_cell.length_c   1.000
_cell.angle_alpha   90.00
_cell.angle_beta   90.00
_cell.angle_gamma   90.00
#
_symmetry.space_group_name_H-M   'P 1'
#
loop_
_entity.id
_entity.type
_entity.pdbx_description
1 polymer ?
#
loop_
_entity_poly.entity_id
_entity_poly.type
_entity_poly.pdbx_seq_one_letter_code
_entity_poly.pdbx_strand_id
1 'polypeptide(L)'
;MQALRMRKRNRAHHLEETFDTLGDVAREFHLQLQRRPVKTSHHLRRLLDLVRVYGRDDVLAAITQAHRFETYDAAYVETLLLQERRRRELPSPTPLRPARQELIDDIDIEPSDPAVYDRLFRIEDQETEDRHNEEDSQHDQT
;
A
#
# COMPACT_ATOMS: atom_id res chain seq x y z
N MET A 1 26.95 -5.78 6.05
CA MET A 1 25.78 -5.96 6.96
C MET A 1 25.55 -4.79 7.93
N GLN A 2 26.58 -4.16 8.54
CA GLN A 2 26.38 -3.06 9.50
C GLN A 2 25.90 -1.72 8.90
N ALA A 3 26.40 -1.33 7.72
CA ALA A 3 26.02 -0.06 7.08
C ALA A 3 24.51 0.04 6.74
N LEU A 4 23.89 -1.05 6.29
CA LEU A 4 22.44 -1.08 6.01
C LEU A 4 21.61 -0.88 7.28
N ARG A 5 22.06 -1.40 8.43
CA ARG A 5 21.36 -1.23 9.72
C ARG A 5 21.43 0.23 10.19
N MET A 6 22.60 0.86 10.08
CA MET A 6 22.77 2.29 10.39
C MET A 6 21.87 3.16 9.51
N ARG A 7 21.84 2.90 8.19
CA ARG A 7 21.02 3.67 7.25
C ARG A 7 19.51 3.53 7.55
N LYS A 8 19.05 2.31 7.87
CA LYS A 8 17.66 2.07 8.29
C LYS A 8 17.32 2.82 9.59
N ARG A 9 18.22 2.83 10.57
CA ARG A 9 18.02 3.51 11.85
C ARG A 9 17.94 5.03 11.68
N ASN A 10 18.84 5.62 10.90
CA ASN A 10 18.82 7.05 10.60
C ASN A 10 17.52 7.46 9.89
N ARG A 11 17.02 6.63 8.97
CA ARG A 11 15.78 6.90 8.24
C ARG A 11 14.53 6.80 9.13
N ALA A 12 14.54 5.90 10.11
CA ALA A 12 13.47 5.83 11.12
C ALA A 12 13.47 7.06 12.03
N HIS A 13 14.64 7.44 12.53
CA HIS A 13 14.80 8.62 13.39
C HIS A 13 14.40 9.92 12.68
N HIS A 14 14.81 10.08 11.42
CA HIS A 14 14.42 11.24 10.61
C HIS A 14 12.91 11.31 10.39
N LEU A 15 12.25 10.16 10.22
CA LEU A 15 10.81 10.07 10.02
C LEU A 15 10.04 10.46 11.29
N GLU A 16 10.49 9.99 12.45
CA GLU A 16 9.94 10.35 13.76
C GLU A 16 10.10 11.87 14.01
N GLU A 17 11.31 12.41 13.80
CA GLU A 17 11.60 13.83 13.94
C GLU A 17 10.75 14.70 13.00
N THR A 18 10.63 14.29 11.73
CA THR A 18 9.79 14.99 10.75
C THR A 18 8.33 15.04 11.21
N PHE A 19 7.81 13.93 11.72
CA PHE A 19 6.44 13.88 12.22
C PHE A 19 6.25 14.75 13.48
N ASP A 20 7.20 14.68 14.42
CA ASP A 20 7.15 15.47 15.66
C ASP A 20 7.25 16.98 15.41
N THR A 21 7.85 17.41 14.29
CA THR A 21 7.88 18.83 13.89
C THR A 21 6.56 19.35 13.35
N LEU A 22 5.58 18.49 13.06
CA LEU A 22 4.26 18.92 12.57
C LEU A 22 3.49 19.70 13.63
N GLY A 23 3.70 19.42 14.92
CA GLY A 23 3.09 20.14 16.04
C GLY A 23 2.92 19.28 17.28
N ASP A 24 2.49 19.89 18.38
CA ASP A 24 2.39 19.23 19.69
C ASP A 24 1.43 18.03 19.68
N VAL A 25 0.27 18.17 19.02
CA VAL A 25 -0.70 17.07 18.86
C VAL A 25 -0.09 15.88 18.14
N ALA A 26 0.76 16.12 17.13
CA ALA A 26 1.44 15.03 16.42
C ALA A 26 2.41 14.31 17.35
N ARG A 27 3.19 15.06 18.15
CA ARG A 27 4.11 14.47 19.14
C ARG A 27 3.36 13.65 20.19
N GLU A 28 2.24 14.14 20.70
CA GLU A 28 1.39 13.39 21.64
C GLU A 28 0.83 12.11 21.01
N PHE A 29 0.33 12.20 19.77
CA PHE A 29 -0.14 11.03 19.03
C PHE A 29 0.97 10.00 18.82
N HIS A 30 2.18 10.45 18.48
CA HIS A 30 3.35 9.59 18.32
C HIS A 30 3.71 8.85 19.62
N LEU A 31 3.76 9.55 20.76
CA LEU A 31 4.01 8.94 22.07
C LEU A 31 2.98 7.86 22.41
N GLN A 32 1.70 8.13 22.12
CA GLN A 32 0.64 7.16 22.34
C GLN A 32 0.76 5.94 21.42
N LEU A 33 1.22 6.15 20.19
CA LEU A 33 1.46 5.06 19.25
C LEU A 33 2.60 4.13 19.71
N GLN A 34 3.67 4.70 20.27
CA GLN A 34 4.80 3.94 20.82
C GLN A 34 4.42 3.06 22.02
N ARG A 35 3.39 3.45 22.78
CA ARG A 35 2.90 2.67 23.93
C ARG A 35 2.14 1.40 23.52
N ARG A 36 1.81 1.24 22.25
CA ARG A 36 1.01 0.15 21.71
C ARG A 36 1.89 -0.86 20.97
N PRO A 37 1.52 -2.14 20.88
CA PRO A 37 2.27 -3.16 20.16
C PRO A 37 2.06 -3.05 18.64
N VAL A 38 2.25 -1.86 18.07
CA VAL A 38 2.06 -1.55 16.64
C VAL A 38 3.36 -1.08 16.01
N LYS A 39 3.47 -1.20 14.69
CA LYS A 39 4.66 -0.72 13.96
C LYS A 39 4.59 0.79 13.76
N THR A 40 5.08 1.57 14.73
CA THR A 40 5.03 3.05 14.73
C THR A 40 5.45 3.68 13.41
N SER A 41 6.60 3.28 12.87
CA SER A 41 7.13 3.79 11.60
C SER A 41 6.19 3.64 10.40
N HIS A 42 5.32 2.62 10.38
CA HIS A 42 4.34 2.43 9.33
C HIS A 42 3.23 3.49 9.39
N HIS A 43 2.67 3.71 10.58
CA HIS A 43 1.63 4.72 10.78
C HIS A 43 2.16 6.12 10.52
N LEU A 44 3.34 6.44 11.04
CA LEU A 44 3.98 7.74 10.81
C LEU A 44 4.25 8.01 9.32
N ARG A 45 4.72 7.01 8.57
CA ARG A 45 4.90 7.16 7.11
C ARG A 45 3.57 7.46 6.42
N ARG A 46 2.53 6.67 6.72
CA ARG A 46 1.20 6.86 6.12
C ARG A 46 0.63 8.23 6.45
N LEU A 47 0.76 8.69 7.69
CA LEU A 47 0.31 10.03 8.10
C LEU A 47 1.08 11.15 7.40
N LEU A 48 2.39 11.02 7.23
CA LEU A 48 3.19 11.98 6.46
C LEU A 48 2.78 12.00 4.99
N ASP A 49 2.45 10.85 4.40
CA ASP A 49 1.91 10.80 3.03
C ASP A 49 0.54 11.50 2.94
N LEU A 50 -0.34 11.36 3.94
CA LEU A 50 -1.57 12.13 4.01
C LEU A 50 -1.30 13.63 4.10
N VAL A 51 -0.33 14.08 4.91
CA VAL A 51 0.05 15.50 5.00
C VAL A 51 0.50 16.04 3.65
N ARG A 52 1.24 15.24 2.87
CA ARG A 52 1.69 15.63 1.53
C ARG A 52 0.55 15.77 0.53
N VAL A 53 -0.50 14.96 0.65
CA VAL A 53 -1.64 14.94 -0.29
C VAL A 53 -2.74 15.94 0.10
N TYR A 54 -3.08 16.00 1.38
CA TYR A 54 -4.25 16.73 1.89
C TYR A 54 -3.89 18.02 2.62
N GLY A 55 -2.62 18.23 2.95
CA GLY A 55 -2.13 19.38 3.69
C GLY A 55 -1.99 19.13 5.19
N ARG A 56 -1.15 19.93 5.85
CA ARG A 56 -0.82 19.80 7.27
C ARG A 56 -2.03 20.04 8.18
N ASP A 57 -2.78 21.10 7.94
CA ASP A 57 -3.83 21.54 8.88
C ASP A 57 -5.01 20.56 8.93
N ASP A 58 -5.46 20.07 7.76
CA ASP A 58 -6.52 19.08 7.67
C ASP A 58 -6.14 17.77 8.39
N VAL A 59 -4.88 17.33 8.24
CA VAL A 59 -4.41 16.10 8.90
C VAL A 59 -4.25 16.30 10.40
N LEU A 60 -3.71 17.43 10.85
CA LEU A 60 -3.62 17.72 12.29
C LEU A 60 -5.00 17.76 12.94
N ALA A 61 -6.00 18.36 12.29
CA ALA A 61 -7.37 18.35 12.78
C ALA A 61 -7.94 16.93 12.92
N ALA A 62 -7.69 16.07 11.93
CA ALA A 62 -8.08 14.66 11.98
C ALA A 62 -7.34 13.88 13.09
N ILE A 63 -6.05 14.15 13.32
CA ILE A 63 -5.27 13.56 14.42
C ILE A 63 -5.83 14.03 15.76
N THR A 64 -6.14 15.32 15.93
CA THR A 64 -6.78 15.83 17.16
C THR A 64 -8.09 15.10 17.44
N GLN A 65 -8.90 14.87 16.40
CA GLN A 65 -10.16 14.14 16.55
C GLN A 65 -9.92 12.66 16.89
N ALA A 66 -8.96 12.00 16.24
CA ALA A 66 -8.57 10.62 16.58
C ALA A 66 -8.07 10.49 18.03
N HIS A 67 -7.34 11.50 18.51
CA HIS A 67 -6.86 11.57 19.89
C HIS A 67 -8.02 11.63 20.89
N ARG A 68 -9.07 12.42 20.62
CA ARG A 68 -10.29 12.48 21.44
C ARG A 68 -11.03 11.15 21.55
N PHE A 69 -10.93 10.30 20.53
CA PHE A 69 -11.49 8.94 20.51
C PHE A 69 -10.48 7.87 20.95
N GLU A 70 -9.32 8.28 21.45
CA GLU A 70 -8.22 7.40 21.87
C GLU A 70 -7.86 6.32 20.84
N THR A 71 -8.04 6.64 19.55
CA THR A 71 -7.82 5.70 18.45
C THR A 71 -6.53 6.09 17.73
N TYR A 72 -5.52 5.23 17.85
CA TYR A 72 -4.15 5.51 17.40
C TYR A 72 -3.81 4.63 16.21
N ASP A 73 -4.47 4.90 15.10
CA ASP A 73 -4.23 4.24 13.82
C ASP A 73 -4.30 5.26 12.67
N ALA A 74 -3.50 5.00 11.63
CA ALA A 74 -3.39 5.90 10.49
C ALA A 74 -4.59 5.75 9.53
N ALA A 75 -5.20 4.58 9.43
CA ALA A 75 -6.40 4.40 8.60
C ALA A 75 -7.62 5.08 9.24
N TYR A 76 -7.69 5.12 10.57
CA TYR A 76 -8.74 5.87 11.25
C TYR A 76 -8.60 7.39 11.04
N VAL A 77 -7.39 7.93 11.17
CA VAL A 77 -7.11 9.35 10.86
C VAL A 77 -7.49 9.68 9.41
N GLU A 78 -7.14 8.81 8.46
CA GLU A 78 -7.53 8.96 7.05
C GLU A 78 -9.06 8.97 6.89
N THR A 79 -9.78 8.11 7.61
CA THR A 79 -11.24 8.06 7.57
C THR A 79 -11.85 9.37 8.04
N LEU A 80 -11.39 9.92 9.17
CA LEU A 80 -11.85 11.20 9.71
C LEU A 80 -11.56 12.36 8.73
N LEU A 81 -10.36 12.38 8.15
CA LEU A 81 -9.95 13.35 7.14
C LEU A 81 -10.88 13.34 5.91
N LEU A 82 -11.18 12.15 5.38
CA LEU A 82 -12.05 11.99 4.21
C LEU A 82 -13.53 12.30 4.53
N GLN A 83 -13.98 12.02 5.75
CA GLN A 83 -15.31 12.41 6.21
C GLN A 83 -15.44 13.94 6.29
N GLU A 84 -14.45 14.61 6.87
CA GLU A 84 -14.40 16.06 6.95
C GLU A 84 -14.43 16.71 5.56
N ARG A 85 -13.61 16.19 4.63
CA ARG A 85 -13.57 16.71 3.25
C ARG A 85 -14.88 16.54 2.51
N ARG A 86 -15.54 15.38 2.64
CA ARG A 86 -16.87 15.16 2.07
C ARG A 86 -17.90 16.11 2.65
N ARG A 87 -17.85 16.38 3.96
CA ARG A 87 -18.75 17.34 4.61
C ARG A 87 -18.56 18.77 4.08
N ARG A 88 -17.35 19.12 3.65
CA ARG A 88 -17.02 20.43 3.04
C ARG A 88 -17.17 20.45 1.51
N GLU A 89 -17.61 19.35 0.90
CA GLU A 89 -17.74 19.21 -0.56
C GLU A 89 -16.44 19.51 -1.33
N LEU A 90 -15.30 19.23 -0.71
CA LEU A 90 -14.00 19.52 -1.31
C LEU A 90 -13.69 18.50 -2.43
N PRO A 91 -13.14 18.96 -3.57
CA PRO A 91 -12.70 18.06 -4.62
C PRO A 91 -11.59 17.14 -4.10
N SER A 92 -11.54 15.93 -4.65
CA SER A 92 -10.43 15.02 -4.35
C SER A 92 -9.11 15.67 -4.75
N PRO A 93 -8.10 15.72 -3.86
CA PRO A 93 -6.81 16.26 -4.22
C PRO A 93 -6.25 15.48 -5.40
N THR A 94 -5.83 16.21 -6.42
CA THR A 94 -5.23 15.60 -7.60
C THR A 94 -3.96 14.87 -7.15
N PRO A 95 -3.82 13.56 -7.43
CA PRO A 95 -2.60 12.84 -7.06
C PRO A 95 -1.38 13.52 -7.66
N LEU A 96 -0.28 13.53 -6.92
CA LEU A 96 1.00 14.09 -7.34
C LEU A 96 1.37 13.51 -8.71
N ARG A 97 1.29 14.34 -9.75
CA ARG A 97 1.84 14.00 -11.06
C ARG A 97 3.36 14.14 -11.00
N PRO A 98 4.12 13.26 -11.67
CA PRO A 98 5.56 13.43 -11.78
C PRO A 98 5.84 14.80 -12.41
N ALA A 99 6.82 15.51 -11.84
CA ALA A 99 7.15 16.88 -12.25
C ALA A 99 7.56 16.99 -13.73
N ARG A 100 7.95 15.88 -14.35
CA ARG A 100 8.30 15.78 -15.77
C ARG A 100 7.55 14.61 -16.37
N GLN A 101 6.42 14.90 -17.02
CA GLN A 101 5.63 13.88 -17.71
C GLN A 101 6.33 13.31 -18.94
N GLU A 102 7.15 14.12 -19.62
CA GLU A 102 7.97 13.71 -20.78
C GLU A 102 8.85 12.49 -20.47
N LEU A 103 9.37 12.38 -19.24
CA LEU A 103 10.19 11.25 -18.82
C LEU A 103 9.41 9.93 -18.68
N ILE A 104 8.07 9.95 -18.63
CA ILE A 104 7.25 8.74 -18.69
C ILE A 104 7.06 8.30 -20.14
N ASP A 105 6.81 9.28 -21.01
CA ASP A 105 6.55 9.03 -22.43
C ASP A 105 7.80 8.46 -23.13
N ASP A 106 9.00 8.84 -22.64
CA ASP A 106 10.30 8.32 -23.11
C ASP A 106 10.66 6.92 -22.57
N ILE A 107 9.85 6.32 -21.69
CA ILE A 107 10.13 4.98 -21.14
C ILE A 107 9.69 3.93 -22.16
N ASP A 108 10.66 3.33 -22.83
CA ASP A 108 10.43 2.13 -23.62
C ASP A 108 10.38 0.90 -22.68
N ILE A 109 9.24 0.22 -22.64
CA ILE A 109 9.02 -0.99 -21.86
C ILE A 109 8.78 -2.12 -22.85
N GLU A 110 9.67 -3.12 -22.84
CA GLU A 110 9.48 -4.33 -23.63
C GLU A 110 8.13 -4.99 -23.24
N PRO A 111 7.29 -5.37 -24.22
CA PRO A 111 6.06 -6.11 -23.93
C PRO A 111 6.34 -7.37 -23.11
N SER A 112 5.65 -7.50 -21.98
CA SER A 112 5.75 -8.71 -21.15
C SER A 112 5.15 -9.90 -21.89
N ASP A 113 5.89 -10.99 -22.01
CA ASP A 113 5.38 -12.26 -22.55
C ASP A 113 4.35 -12.89 -21.58
N PRO A 114 3.05 -12.96 -21.92
CA PRO A 114 2.03 -13.54 -21.06
C PRO A 114 2.22 -15.05 -20.83
N ALA A 115 2.86 -15.75 -21.77
CA ALA A 115 3.07 -17.20 -21.69
C ALA A 115 4.05 -17.61 -20.56
N VAL A 116 4.72 -16.64 -19.93
CA VAL A 116 5.50 -16.86 -18.69
C VAL A 116 4.62 -17.43 -17.58
N TYR A 117 3.38 -16.97 -17.46
CA TYR A 117 2.44 -17.47 -16.45
C TYR A 117 1.99 -18.90 -16.76
N ASP A 118 1.66 -19.20 -18.03
CA ASP A 118 1.24 -20.54 -18.45
C ASP A 118 2.33 -21.59 -18.22
N ARG A 119 3.61 -21.22 -18.42
CA ARG A 119 4.75 -22.09 -18.13
C ARG A 119 4.99 -22.30 -16.64
N LEU A 120 4.67 -21.30 -15.82
CA LEU A 120 4.80 -21.37 -14.36
C LEU A 120 3.69 -22.20 -13.72
N PHE A 121 2.49 -22.20 -14.33
CA PHE A 121 1.30 -22.91 -13.84
C PHE A 121 0.90 -24.13 -14.69
N ARG A 122 1.77 -24.59 -15.60
CA ARG A 122 1.68 -25.94 -16.19
C ARG A 122 1.95 -26.97 -15.09
N ILE A 123 0.96 -27.13 -14.23
CA ILE A 123 0.76 -28.33 -13.43
C ILE A 123 0.49 -29.45 -14.43
N GLU A 124 1.09 -30.59 -14.18
CA GLU A 124 1.16 -31.76 -15.04
C GLU A 124 -0.25 -32.32 -15.35
N ASP A 125 -0.95 -31.77 -16.34
CA ASP A 125 -2.14 -32.41 -16.95
C ASP A 125 -1.69 -33.51 -17.95
N GLN A 126 -0.77 -34.37 -17.52
CA GLN A 126 -0.38 -35.60 -18.23
C GLN A 126 -0.93 -36.84 -17.50
N GLU A 127 -2.14 -36.78 -16.98
CA GLU A 127 -2.91 -37.98 -16.64
C GLU A 127 -4.37 -37.72 -16.97
N THR A 128 -4.84 -38.16 -18.15
CA THR A 128 -6.18 -38.78 -18.38
C THR A 128 -6.61 -38.72 -19.86
N GLU A 129 -5.87 -39.27 -20.81
CA GLU A 129 -6.44 -39.60 -22.14
C GLU A 129 -5.86 -40.91 -22.71
N ASP A 130 -5.82 -41.99 -21.93
CA ASP A 130 -5.42 -43.31 -22.46
C ASP A 130 -6.22 -44.50 -21.88
N ARG A 131 -7.42 -44.26 -21.34
CA ARG A 131 -8.29 -45.35 -20.85
C ARG A 131 -9.74 -45.22 -21.30
N HIS A 132 -10.00 -45.10 -22.59
CA HIS A 132 -11.31 -45.42 -23.20
C HIS A 132 -11.08 -45.78 -24.67
N ASN A 133 -10.37 -46.88 -24.92
CA ASN A 133 -10.36 -47.52 -26.24
C ASN A 133 -10.23 -49.05 -26.10
N GLU A 134 -11.00 -49.61 -25.17
CA GLU A 134 -11.39 -51.02 -25.14
C GLU A 134 -12.91 -51.01 -24.95
N GLU A 135 -13.63 -51.87 -25.66
CA GLU A 135 -15.11 -51.96 -25.74
C GLU A 135 -15.82 -51.13 -26.83
N ASP A 136 -15.38 -51.22 -28.10
CA ASP A 136 -16.35 -51.22 -29.22
C ASP A 136 -15.79 -51.89 -30.50
N SER A 137 -15.32 -53.13 -30.36
CA SER A 137 -15.03 -54.01 -31.51
C SER A 137 -15.65 -55.38 -31.30
N GLN A 138 -16.97 -55.38 -31.17
CA GLN A 138 -17.80 -56.49 -31.61
C GLN A 138 -18.84 -55.89 -32.57
N HIS A 139 -18.56 -55.94 -33.87
CA HIS A 139 -19.55 -56.34 -34.87
C HIS A 139 -18.88 -56.46 -36.25
N ASP A 140 -19.27 -57.53 -36.93
CA ASP A 140 -19.23 -57.71 -38.39
C ASP A 140 -17.95 -58.27 -39.02
N GLN A 141 -17.91 -59.59 -39.24
CA GLN A 141 -18.09 -60.12 -40.60
C GLN A 141 -18.20 -61.66 -40.60
N THR A 142 -19.34 -62.09 -41.13
CA THR A 142 -19.62 -63.39 -41.75
C THR A 142 -18.73 -63.66 -42.97
#